data_AF-A0A7X2TX68-F1
#
_entry.id   AF-A0A7X2TX68-F1
#
_cell.length_a   1.000
_cell.length_b   1.000
_cell.length_c   1.000
_cell.angle_alpha   90.00
_cell.angle_beta   90.00
_cell.angle_gamma   90.00
#
_symmetry.space_group_name_H-M   'P 1'
#
loop_
_entity.id
_entity.type
_entity.pdbx_description
1 polymer ?
#
loop_
_entity_poly.entity_id
_entity_poly.type
_entity_poly.pdbx_seq_one_letter_code
_entity_poly.pdbx_strand_id
1 'polypeptide(L)' 'MKTIFTTTLASLNSRCFYSETEAAKTLGITIDRFRELIRIHIAQSEDEINNIGATTYQSSDLLVLKLLAKIPVHS' A
#
# COMPACT_ATOMS: atom_id res chain seq x y z
N MET A 1 5.58 28.63 32.18
CA MET A 1 5.01 27.28 32.46
C MET A 1 3.57 27.31 31.94
N LYS A 2 3.08 26.52 31.00
CA LYS A 2 3.48 25.28 30.31
C LYS A 2 2.90 25.41 28.89
N THR A 3 3.72 25.33 27.85
CA THR A 3 3.25 25.28 26.46
C THR A 3 2.74 23.86 26.20
N ILE A 4 1.44 23.70 25.94
CA ILE A 4 0.85 22.42 25.58
C ILE A 4 0.94 22.32 24.06
N PHE A 5 1.98 21.66 23.57
CA PHE A 5 2.01 21.19 22.19
C PHE A 5 1.05 20.00 22.10
N THR A 6 -0.21 20.28 21.79
CA THR A 6 -1.16 19.25 21.39
C THR A 6 -0.75 18.79 19.99
N THR A 7 0.21 17.86 19.93
CA THR A 7 0.43 17.04 18.75
C THR A 7 -0.81 16.17 18.62
N THR A 8 -1.78 16.63 17.82
CA THR A 8 -2.83 15.79 17.27
C THR A 8 -2.14 14.75 16.40
N LEU A 9 -1.71 13.64 17.00
CA LEU A 9 -1.47 12.39 16.30
C LEU A 9 -2.81 12.06 15.67
N ALA A 10 -2.96 12.39 14.39
CA ALA A 10 -4.03 11.90 13.54
C ALA A 10 -3.90 10.37 13.51
N SER A 11 -4.44 9.74 14.54
CA SER A 11 -4.56 8.32 14.66
C SER A 11 -5.45 7.86 13.52
N LEU A 12 -4.82 7.14 12.58
CA LEU A 12 -5.40 5.95 11.97
C LEU A 12 -6.71 6.20 11.23
N ASN A 13 -6.66 6.98 10.15
CA ASN A 13 -7.72 6.92 9.17
C ASN A 13 -7.80 5.47 8.66
N SER A 14 -8.82 4.75 9.14
CA SER A 14 -8.99 3.31 9.08
C SER A 14 -9.40 2.88 7.68
N ARG A 15 -8.60 3.21 6.67
CA ARG A 15 -8.68 2.53 5.39
C ARG A 15 -7.97 1.19 5.55
N CYS A 16 -8.73 0.23 6.09
CA CYS A 16 -8.28 -1.16 6.23
C CYS A 16 -7.96 -1.80 4.89
N PHE A 17 -8.48 -1.21 3.80
CA PHE A 17 -8.44 -1.74 2.45
C PHE A 17 -8.20 -0.59 1.46
N TYR A 18 -7.28 -0.80 0.53
CA TYR A 18 -6.92 0.09 -0.55
C TYR A 18 -7.33 -0.58 -1.87
N SER A 19 -7.94 0.18 -2.77
CA SER A 19 -8.06 -0.28 -4.16
C SER A 19 -6.68 -0.30 -4.81
N GLU A 20 -6.55 -0.99 -5.95
CA GLU A 20 -5.33 -0.97 -6.76
C GLU A 20 -4.82 0.46 -7.06
N THR A 21 -5.72 1.36 -7.44
CA THR A 21 -5.36 2.75 -7.78
C THR A 21 -4.86 3.51 -6.56
N GLU A 22 -5.45 3.27 -5.40
CA GLU A 22 -5.03 3.87 -4.14
C GLU A 22 -3.69 3.31 -3.67
N ALA A 23 -3.53 1.99 -3.76
CA ALA A 23 -2.31 1.28 -3.43
C ALA A 23 -1.10 1.77 -4.24
N ALA A 24 -1.24 1.83 -5.57
CA ALA A 24 -0.19 2.33 -6.47
C ALA A 24 0.18 3.80 -6.15
N LYS A 25 -0.83 4.64 -5.91
CA LYS A 25 -0.64 6.05 -5.51
C LYS A 25 0.09 6.17 -4.17
N THR A 26 -0.27 5.36 -3.18
CA THR A 26 0.39 5.34 -1.86
C THR A 26 1.84 4.89 -1.95
N LEU A 27 2.16 3.99 -2.87
CA LEU A 27 3.53 3.52 -3.12
C LEU A 27 4.33 4.45 -4.04
N GLY A 28 3.68 5.42 -4.70
CA GLY A 28 4.34 6.34 -5.65
C GLY A 28 4.78 5.65 -6.95
N ILE A 29 4.09 4.58 -7.33
CA ILE A 29 4.39 3.79 -8.53
C ILE A 29 3.21 3.78 -9.50
N THR A 30 3.46 3.36 -10.74
CA THR A 30 2.38 3.14 -11.72
C THR A 30 1.55 1.91 -11.36
N ILE A 31 0.29 1.89 -11.81
CA ILE A 31 -0.61 0.74 -11.63
C ILE A 31 -0.01 -0.52 -12.25
N ASP A 32 0.61 -0.41 -13.43
CA ASP A 32 1.26 -1.55 -14.08
C ASP A 32 2.40 -2.13 -13.24
N ARG A 33 3.23 -1.24 -12.64
CA ARG A 33 4.31 -1.69 -11.75
C ARG A 33 3.77 -2.30 -10.46
N PHE A 34 2.66 -1.79 -9.95
CA PHE A 34 1.97 -2.39 -8.81
C PHE A 34 1.49 -3.80 -9.14
N ARG A 35 0.78 -4.00 -10.27
CA ARG A 35 0.32 -5.32 -10.75
C ARG A 35 1.47 -6.31 -10.90
N GLU A 36 2.59 -5.85 -11.44
CA GLU A 36 3.80 -6.67 -11.56
C GLU A 36 4.31 -7.15 -10.20
N LEU A 37 4.39 -6.26 -9.21
CA LEU A 37 4.81 -6.62 -7.85
C LEU A 37 3.82 -7.58 -7.18
N ILE A 38 2.51 -7.39 -7.37
CA ILE A 38 1.49 -8.32 -6.88
C ILE A 38 1.71 -9.71 -7.51
N ARG A 39 1.90 -9.78 -8.83
CA ARG A 39 2.11 -11.06 -9.55
C ARG A 39 3.38 -11.79 -9.10
N ILE A 40 4.45 -11.05 -8.81
CA ILE A 40 5.73 -11.65 -8.43
C ILE A 40 5.74 -12.10 -6.97
N HIS A 41 5.06 -11.36 -6.08
CA HIS A 41 5.25 -11.51 -4.63
C HIS A 41 4.02 -11.92 -3.83
N ILE A 42 2.81 -11.75 -4.36
CA ILE A 42 1.56 -11.92 -3.60
C ILE A 42 0.62 -12.94 -4.26
N ALA A 43 0.36 -12.83 -5.56
CA ALA A 43 -0.55 -13.72 -6.26
C ALA A 43 0.03 -15.13 -6.33
N GLN A 44 -0.69 -16.11 -5.79
CA GLN A 44 -0.29 -17.52 -5.76
C GLN A 44 -0.98 -18.34 -6.86
N SER A 45 -2.08 -17.82 -7.41
CA SER A 45 -2.91 -18.52 -8.40
C SER A 45 -3.27 -17.63 -9.61
N GLU A 46 -3.45 -18.24 -10.77
CA GLU A 46 -3.90 -17.55 -12.00
C GLU A 46 -5.21 -16.79 -11.81
N ASP A 47 -6.13 -17.32 -10.98
CA ASP A 47 -7.39 -16.66 -10.64
C ASP A 47 -7.17 -15.34 -9.88
N GLU A 48 -6.17 -15.27 -9.01
CA GLU A 48 -5.80 -14.04 -8.29
C GLU A 48 -5.15 -13.03 -9.25
N ILE A 49 -4.35 -13.51 -10.20
CA ILE A 49 -3.68 -12.69 -11.23
C ILE A 49 -4.71 -11.98 -12.13
N ASN A 50 -5.81 -12.67 -12.45
CA ASN A 50 -6.88 -12.12 -13.27
C ASN A 50 -7.77 -11.11 -12.50
N ASN A 51 -7.78 -11.16 -11.16
CA ASN A 51 -8.63 -10.34 -10.31
C ASN A 51 -7.91 -9.20 -9.58
N ILE A 52 -6.61 -8.97 -9.83
CA ILE A 52 -5.76 -7.94 -9.17
C ILE A 52 -6.42 -6.54 -9.14
N GLY A 53 -7.14 -6.16 -10.20
CA GLY A 53 -7.80 -4.85 -10.30
C GLY A 53 -9.10 -4.73 -9.49
N ALA A 54 -9.71 -5.85 -9.12
CA ALA A 54 -10.94 -5.91 -8.31
C ALA A 54 -10.66 -6.24 -6.83
N THR A 55 -9.47 -6.72 -6.52
CA THR A 55 -9.05 -7.01 -5.15
C THR A 55 -8.71 -5.74 -4.37
N THR A 56 -8.97 -5.80 -3.07
CA THR A 56 -8.56 -4.76 -2.13
C THR A 56 -7.38 -5.22 -1.29
N TYR A 57 -6.47 -4.30 -1.00
CA TYR A 57 -5.19 -4.59 -0.35
C TYR A 57 -5.15 -3.99 1.04
N GLN A 58 -4.60 -4.70 2.01
CA GLN A 58 -4.45 -4.17 3.36
C GLN A 58 -3.22 -3.27 3.46
N SER A 59 -3.19 -2.43 4.51
CA SER A 59 -2.02 -1.61 4.83
C SER A 59 -0.75 -2.46 5.01
N SER A 60 -0.88 -3.68 5.55
CA SER A 60 0.21 -4.64 5.70
C SER A 60 0.80 -5.07 4.36
N ASP A 61 -0.05 -5.33 3.37
CA ASP A 61 0.37 -5.78 2.03
C ASP A 61 1.17 -4.68 1.34
N LEU A 62 0.73 -3.43 1.49
CA LEU A 62 1.45 -2.27 0.98
C LEU A 62 2.83 -2.09 1.63
N LEU A 63 2.95 -2.34 2.93
CA LEU A 63 4.24 -2.29 3.61
C LEU A 63 5.20 -3.37 3.11
N VAL A 64 4.71 -4.60 2.94
CA VAL A 64 5.49 -5.70 2.36
C VAL A 64 5.91 -5.36 0.94
N LEU A 65 5.01 -4.87 0.10
CA LEU A 65 5.32 -4.44 -1.27
C LEU A 65 6.35 -3.33 -1.30
N LYS A 66 6.27 -2.35 -0.38
CA LYS A 66 7.25 -1.26 -0.28
C LYS A 66 8.65 -1.78 0.05
N LEU A 67 8.74 -2.74 0.96
CA LEU A 67 9.99 -3.39 1.35
C LEU A 67 10.59 -4.20 0.19
N LEU A 68 9.77 -5.04 -0.44
CA LEU A 68 10.20 -5.92 -1.54
C LEU A 68 10.59 -5.13 -2.79
N ALA A 69 9.85 -4.06 -3.09
CA ALA A 69 10.12 -3.21 -4.23
C ALA A 69 11.33 -2.27 -4.01
N LYS A 70 11.98 -2.31 -2.83
CA LYS A 70 13.06 -1.40 -2.42
C LYS A 70 12.71 0.07 -2.73
N ILE A 71 11.44 0.44 -2.60
CA ILE A 71 10.99 1.80 -2.90
C ILE A 71 11.59 2.71 -1.82
N PRO A 72 12.41 3.71 -2.18
CA PRO A 72 13.04 4.58 -1.20
C PRO A 72 11.96 5.32 -0.41
N VAL A 73 11.94 5.12 0.91
CA VAL A 73 11.19 5.97 1.83
C VAL A 73 11.84 7.35 1.73
N HIS A 74 11.26 8.25 0.95
CA HIS A 74 11.71 9.64 0.96
C HIS A 74 11.41 10.18 2.36
N SER A 75 12.50 10.43 3.10
CA SER A 75 12.50 11.07 4.42
C SER A 75 12.38 12.58 4.28
#